data_AF-A0A842Y7Q2-F1
#
_entry.id   AF-A0A842Y7Q2-F1
#
_cell.length_a   1.000
_cell.length_b   1.000
_cell.length_c   1.000
_cell.angle_alpha   90.00
_cell.angle_beta   90.00
_cell.angle_gamma   90.00
#
_symmetry.space_group_name_H-M   'P 1'
#
loop_
_entity.id
_entity.type
_entity.pdbx_description
1 polymer ?
#
loop_
_entity_poly.entity_id
_entity_poly.type
_entity_poly.pdbx_seq_one_letter_code
_entity_poly.pdbx_strand_id
1 'polypeptide(L)'
;MLKDEIKCENQIGSVDLVPSPRVLRMLGNIEFENWQCLAELIDNSIDSLMGSSEGGTIGIVTPSTNEFDSDPDVFVKVWDDGPGMSKEQLQNCLKAGYSSNDPLSRLGLFGMGFNIATARLGKTTQVMTTRKGDNYWTSVVIDFKEMEKSGNYVRPLYSIEKSNSDIHGTQVIIKNLGDRVRTIRKQSLNKKNLSRIYSPVLQKGKIKIIINDDKLESRGHCIWGKDRSVERGGEKIPAYIEINKNFGKEYYCINCWQWIDEVPVYEGIKAIKCPECGDDSGVIEKERNLSGWLGVQRHYDPENYGIDL
;
A
#
# COMPACT_ATOMS: atom_id res chain seq x y z
N MET A 1 23.54 9.41 -0.36
CA MET A 1 23.46 9.83 1.06
C MET A 1 22.32 9.04 1.67
N LEU A 2 22.47 8.09 2.59
CA LEU A 2 23.34 8.03 3.76
C LEU A 2 23.83 6.57 3.95
N LYS A 3 25.15 6.37 3.95
CA LYS A 3 25.80 5.32 4.73
C LYS A 3 26.08 5.95 6.10
N ASP A 4 25.03 6.34 6.81
CA ASP A 4 25.21 6.84 8.16
C ASP A 4 25.42 5.63 9.07
N GLU A 5 26.64 5.57 9.60
CA GLU A 5 27.07 4.64 10.64
C GLU A 5 26.04 4.64 11.76
N ILE A 6 25.42 3.47 11.97
CA ILE A 6 24.49 3.23 13.07
C ILE A 6 25.29 3.37 14.37
N LYS A 7 25.17 4.54 15.00
CA LYS A 7 25.75 4.82 16.31
C LYS A 7 24.89 4.16 17.37
N CYS A 8 25.37 3.02 17.86
CA CYS A 8 24.84 2.24 18.99
C CYS A 8 23.39 1.71 18.83
N GLU A 9 23.29 0.42 18.51
CA GLU A 9 22.04 -0.35 18.67
C GLU A 9 21.92 -0.88 20.09
N ASN A 10 20.89 -0.45 20.82
CA ASN A 10 20.54 -1.00 22.13
C ASN A 10 19.23 -1.77 22.03
N GLN A 11 19.17 -2.98 22.59
CA GLN A 11 17.92 -3.74 22.66
C GLN A 11 16.97 -3.09 23.68
N ILE A 12 15.81 -2.63 23.23
CA ILE A 12 14.81 -1.91 24.04
C ILE A 12 13.53 -2.72 24.31
N GLY A 13 13.57 -4.01 24.02
CA GLY A 13 12.51 -4.97 24.32
C GLY A 13 12.27 -5.92 23.16
N SER A 14 11.02 -6.37 23.02
CA SER A 14 10.57 -7.23 21.92
C SER A 14 9.14 -6.90 21.49
N VAL A 15 8.75 -7.46 20.36
CA VAL A 15 7.39 -7.50 19.81
C VAL A 15 7.03 -8.94 19.49
N ASP A 16 5.75 -9.28 19.65
CA ASP A 16 5.20 -10.58 19.26
C ASP A 16 4.50 -10.45 17.90
N LEU A 17 4.93 -11.23 16.91
CA LEU A 17 4.44 -11.18 15.54
C LEU A 17 3.67 -12.45 15.13
N VAL A 18 3.12 -13.21 16.09
CA VAL A 18 2.30 -14.40 15.76
C VAL A 18 1.22 -14.03 14.72
N PRO A 19 1.20 -14.68 13.55
CA PRO A 19 0.27 -14.36 12.47
C PRO A 19 -1.15 -14.81 12.85
N SER A 20 -2.16 -14.16 12.27
CA SER A 20 -3.52 -14.64 12.43
C SER A 20 -3.71 -16.00 11.71
N PRO A 21 -4.52 -16.94 12.26
CA PRO A 21 -4.70 -18.28 11.70
C PRO A 21 -5.17 -18.34 10.23
N ARG A 22 -5.73 -17.25 9.71
CA ARG A 22 -6.22 -17.13 8.32
C ARG A 22 -5.12 -16.83 7.30
N VAL A 23 -3.97 -16.30 7.73
CA VAL A 23 -2.94 -15.74 6.84
C VAL A 23 -2.02 -16.81 6.26
N LEU A 24 -1.64 -17.81 7.06
CA LEU A 24 -0.68 -18.85 6.66
C LEU A 24 -1.11 -19.65 5.42
N ARG A 25 -2.43 -19.75 5.15
CA ARG A 25 -2.96 -20.46 3.99
C ARG A 25 -2.96 -19.65 2.69
N MET A 26 -2.86 -18.32 2.76
CA MET A 26 -2.99 -17.44 1.59
C MET A 26 -1.64 -16.94 1.04
N LEU A 27 -0.60 -16.87 1.86
CA LEU A 27 0.72 -16.34 1.48
C LEU A 27 1.39 -17.11 0.31
N GLY A 28 1.07 -18.39 0.13
CA GLY A 28 1.66 -19.24 -0.90
C GLY A 28 1.06 -19.08 -2.31
N ASN A 29 -0.15 -18.53 -2.44
CA ASN A 29 -0.92 -18.56 -3.68
C ASN A 29 -1.02 -17.21 -4.42
N ILE A 30 -0.50 -16.13 -3.82
CA ILE A 30 -0.60 -14.79 -4.39
C ILE A 30 0.71 -14.43 -5.08
N GLU A 31 0.62 -14.19 -6.39
CA GLU A 31 1.75 -13.76 -7.22
C GLU A 31 1.74 -12.25 -7.36
N PHE A 32 2.60 -11.58 -6.61
CA PHE A 32 2.91 -10.16 -6.84
C PHE A 32 4.09 -10.03 -7.78
N GLU A 33 3.92 -9.20 -8.80
CA GLU A 33 5.01 -8.61 -9.57
C GLU A 33 5.80 -7.62 -8.73
N ASN A 34 7.04 -7.33 -9.13
CA ASN A 34 7.91 -6.41 -8.38
C ASN A 34 7.24 -5.04 -8.16
N TRP A 35 6.53 -4.52 -9.16
CA TRP A 35 5.82 -3.25 -9.03
C TRP A 35 4.65 -3.32 -8.05
N GLN A 36 3.97 -4.48 -7.94
CA GLN A 36 2.90 -4.68 -6.96
C GLN A 36 3.49 -4.72 -5.55
N CYS A 37 4.64 -5.38 -5.37
CA CYS A 37 5.35 -5.33 -4.08
C CYS A 37 5.74 -3.90 -3.69
N LEU A 38 6.21 -3.09 -4.64
CA LEU A 38 6.51 -1.68 -4.39
C LEU A 38 5.23 -0.88 -4.09
N ALA A 39 4.15 -1.13 -4.83
CA ALA A 39 2.86 -0.47 -4.63
C ALA A 39 2.33 -0.71 -3.22
N GLU A 40 2.36 -1.95 -2.71
CA GLU A 40 1.95 -2.26 -1.34
C GLU A 40 2.74 -1.49 -0.27
N LEU A 41 4.04 -1.28 -0.48
CA LEU A 41 4.84 -0.47 0.44
C LEU A 41 4.54 1.02 0.31
N ILE A 42 4.28 1.50 -0.90
CA ILE A 42 3.88 2.89 -1.17
C ILE A 42 2.49 3.16 -0.58
N ASP A 43 1.54 2.24 -0.70
CA ASP A 43 0.18 2.37 -0.16
C ASP A 43 0.22 2.55 1.36
N ASN A 44 1.05 1.78 2.07
CA ASN A 44 1.26 1.94 3.51
C ASN A 44 1.82 3.34 3.86
N SER A 45 2.76 3.86 3.06
CA SER A 45 3.27 5.22 3.24
C SER A 45 2.23 6.29 2.91
N ILE A 46 1.39 6.10 1.88
CA ILE A 46 0.29 7.01 1.54
C ILE A 46 -0.74 7.03 2.67
N ASP A 47 -1.15 5.87 3.18
CA ASP A 47 -2.11 5.76 4.29
C ASP A 47 -1.61 6.49 5.55
N SER A 48 -0.30 6.39 5.83
CA SER A 48 0.38 7.14 6.90
C SER A 48 0.31 8.66 6.70
N LEU A 49 0.37 9.12 5.44
CA LEU A 49 0.38 10.53 5.05
C LEU A 49 -1.02 11.12 4.84
N MET A 50 -2.06 10.32 4.63
CA MET A 50 -3.43 10.81 4.35
C MET A 50 -4.04 11.63 5.48
N GLY A 51 -3.54 11.49 6.72
CA GLY A 51 -3.93 12.32 7.87
C GLY A 51 -3.18 13.66 7.99
N SER A 52 -2.11 13.87 7.21
CA SER A 52 -1.28 15.07 7.26
C SER A 52 -1.84 16.18 6.37
N SER A 53 -2.04 17.37 6.94
CA SER A 53 -2.40 18.57 6.18
C SER A 53 -1.25 19.05 5.28
N GLU A 54 -0.01 18.81 5.70
CA GLU A 54 1.21 19.34 5.08
C GLU A 54 1.70 18.48 3.90
N GLY A 55 1.12 17.29 3.73
CA GLY A 55 1.58 16.34 2.73
C GLY A 55 2.82 15.57 3.19
N GLY A 56 3.56 15.00 2.24
CA GLY A 56 4.79 14.26 2.52
C GLY A 56 5.49 13.69 1.29
N THR A 57 6.64 13.09 1.53
CA THR A 57 7.54 12.49 0.55
C THR A 57 7.69 11.00 0.83
N ILE A 58 7.58 10.22 -0.22
CA ILE A 58 7.84 8.78 -0.23
C ILE A 58 9.02 8.55 -1.16
N GLY A 59 10.07 7.90 -0.68
CA GLY A 59 11.25 7.57 -1.46
C GLY A 59 11.45 6.06 -1.59
N ILE A 60 11.84 5.65 -2.78
CA ILE A 60 12.10 4.26 -3.15
C ILE A 60 13.52 4.19 -3.70
N VAL A 61 14.32 3.31 -3.13
CA VAL A 61 15.67 2.97 -3.58
C VAL A 61 15.67 1.50 -3.94
N THR A 62 15.98 1.18 -5.18
CA THR A 62 16.13 -0.19 -5.66
C THR A 62 17.51 -0.35 -6.27
N PRO A 63 18.09 -1.56 -6.35
CA PRO A 63 19.42 -1.72 -6.91
C PRO A 63 19.42 -1.73 -8.44
N SER A 64 20.50 -1.23 -9.03
CA SER A 64 20.88 -1.55 -10.40
C SER A 64 21.32 -3.00 -10.51
N THR A 65 21.37 -3.53 -11.73
CA THR A 65 21.90 -4.89 -11.97
C THR A 65 23.34 -5.01 -11.48
N ASN A 66 24.16 -3.98 -11.66
CA ASN A 66 25.56 -4.01 -11.22
C ASN A 66 25.67 -4.03 -9.69
N GLU A 67 24.89 -3.20 -8.98
CA GLU A 67 24.84 -3.23 -7.51
C GLU A 67 24.38 -4.61 -7.02
N PHE A 68 23.33 -5.18 -7.62
CA PHE A 68 22.84 -6.51 -7.26
C PHE A 68 23.89 -7.61 -7.43
N ASP A 69 24.67 -7.56 -8.50
CA ASP A 69 25.66 -8.60 -8.81
C ASP A 69 26.97 -8.44 -8.01
N SER A 70 27.28 -7.23 -7.54
CA SER A 70 28.58 -6.90 -6.94
C SER A 70 28.55 -6.69 -5.43
N ASP A 71 27.39 -6.35 -4.85
CA ASP A 71 27.24 -6.03 -3.43
C ASP A 71 26.38 -7.09 -2.72
N PRO A 72 26.97 -7.92 -1.83
CA PRO A 72 26.21 -8.92 -1.09
C PRO A 72 25.20 -8.29 -0.10
N ASP A 73 25.40 -7.03 0.29
CA ASP A 73 24.54 -6.29 1.22
C ASP A 73 23.52 -5.38 0.50
N VAL A 74 23.34 -5.60 -0.81
CA VAL A 74 22.38 -4.89 -1.63
C VAL A 74 20.96 -4.97 -1.06
N PHE A 75 20.23 -3.86 -1.16
CA PHE A 75 18.90 -3.73 -0.56
C PHE A 75 17.90 -3.01 -1.46
N VAL A 76 16.62 -3.23 -1.17
CA VAL A 76 15.52 -2.35 -1.57
C VAL A 76 15.08 -1.58 -0.34
N LYS A 77 14.93 -0.26 -0.45
CA LYS A 77 14.45 0.59 0.64
C LYS A 77 13.24 1.39 0.17
N VAL A 78 12.16 1.35 0.95
CA VAL A 78 11.04 2.29 0.85
C VAL A 78 11.02 3.11 2.12
N TRP A 79 10.88 4.42 2.01
CA TRP A 79 10.82 5.32 3.16
C TRP A 79 9.80 6.42 2.95
N ASP A 80 9.26 6.92 4.05
CA ASP A 80 8.42 8.11 4.08
C ASP A 80 8.83 9.06 5.21
N ASP A 81 8.45 10.32 5.08
CA ASP A 81 8.54 11.36 6.11
C ASP A 81 7.21 11.53 6.87
N GLY A 82 6.42 10.46 6.99
CA GLY A 82 5.13 10.48 7.70
C GLY A 82 5.27 10.63 9.22
N PRO A 83 4.16 10.53 9.97
CA PRO A 83 4.15 10.71 11.43
C PRO A 83 4.97 9.65 12.20
N GLY A 84 5.29 8.51 11.58
CA GLY A 84 5.90 7.36 12.24
C GLY A 84 4.91 6.59 13.12
N MET A 85 5.41 5.57 13.82
CA MET A 85 4.61 4.67 14.64
C MET A 85 5.12 4.58 16.08
N SER A 86 4.20 4.38 17.03
CA SER A 86 4.53 3.87 18.36
C SER A 86 4.97 2.40 18.28
N LYS A 87 5.55 1.88 19.37
CA LYS A 87 5.88 0.45 19.49
C LYS A 87 4.67 -0.46 19.25
N GLU A 88 3.51 -0.08 19.78
CA GLU A 88 2.26 -0.85 19.65
C GLU A 88 1.75 -0.83 18.21
N GLN A 89 1.77 0.33 17.56
CA GLN A 89 1.41 0.48 16.16
C GLN A 89 2.34 -0.35 15.26
N LEU A 90 3.66 -0.27 15.50
CA LEU A 90 4.65 -1.08 14.78
C LEU A 90 4.37 -2.57 14.93
N GLN A 91 4.15 -3.05 16.15
CA GLN A 91 3.80 -4.46 16.38
C GLN A 91 2.54 -4.87 15.61
N ASN A 92 1.51 -4.03 15.65
CA ASN A 92 0.24 -4.30 14.99
C ASN A 92 0.37 -4.31 13.47
N CYS A 93 1.14 -3.41 12.87
CA CYS A 93 1.37 -3.38 11.42
C CYS A 93 2.17 -4.59 10.91
N LEU A 94 3.06 -5.13 11.74
CA LEU A 94 3.91 -6.28 11.38
C LEU A 94 3.27 -7.63 11.68
N LYS A 95 2.24 -7.66 12.53
CA LYS A 95 1.43 -8.86 12.74
C LYS A 95 0.66 -9.19 11.47
N ALA A 96 0.99 -10.32 10.87
CA ALA A 96 0.34 -10.73 9.64
C ALA A 96 -1.17 -10.95 9.85
N GLY A 97 -1.99 -10.29 9.04
CA GLY A 97 -3.46 -10.35 9.11
C GLY A 97 -4.07 -9.58 10.28
N TYR A 98 -3.32 -8.67 10.89
CA TYR A 98 -3.88 -7.66 11.77
C TYR A 98 -4.13 -6.39 10.96
N SER A 99 -5.40 -6.02 10.82
CA SER A 99 -5.83 -4.73 10.31
C SER A 99 -6.59 -4.03 11.43
N SER A 100 -6.00 -2.98 12.01
CA SER A 100 -6.75 -1.98 12.80
C SER A 100 -7.27 -0.84 11.93
N ASN A 101 -7.13 -0.98 10.61
CA ASN A 101 -7.53 0.05 9.65
C ASN A 101 -9.03 -0.06 9.43
N ASP A 102 -9.70 1.10 9.35
CA ASP A 102 -11.07 1.15 8.84
C ASP A 102 -11.10 0.52 7.44
N PRO A 103 -11.81 -0.61 7.26
CA PRO A 103 -12.03 -1.29 5.98
C PRO A 103 -12.45 -0.39 4.83
N LEU A 104 -13.00 0.78 5.12
CA LEU A 104 -13.71 1.61 4.16
C LEU A 104 -12.91 2.81 3.66
N SER A 105 -11.86 3.23 4.37
CA SER A 105 -11.19 4.52 4.12
C SER A 105 -9.69 4.46 3.87
N ARG A 106 -9.03 3.31 4.05
CA ARG A 106 -7.59 3.12 3.85
C ARG A 106 -7.30 2.13 2.72
N LEU A 107 -6.18 2.32 2.02
CA LEU A 107 -5.78 1.47 0.88
C LEU A 107 -5.39 0.06 1.34
N GLY A 108 -4.76 -0.07 2.52
CA GLY A 108 -4.38 -1.35 3.10
C GLY A 108 -5.54 -2.12 3.73
N LEU A 109 -6.24 -2.94 2.93
CA LEU A 109 -7.47 -3.65 3.33
C LEU A 109 -7.28 -4.91 4.18
N PHE A 110 -6.21 -5.68 3.92
CA PHE A 110 -6.05 -7.05 4.45
C PHE A 110 -4.98 -7.22 5.52
N GLY A 111 -4.13 -6.21 5.76
CA GLY A 111 -3.00 -6.34 6.70
C GLY A 111 -2.01 -7.47 6.34
N MET A 112 -1.99 -7.89 5.07
CA MET A 112 -1.13 -8.96 4.56
C MET A 112 -0.17 -8.49 3.46
N GLY A 113 -0.51 -7.41 2.76
CA GLY A 113 0.23 -6.92 1.60
C GLY A 113 1.70 -6.62 1.91
N PHE A 114 1.97 -5.99 3.05
CA PHE A 114 3.33 -5.78 3.56
C PHE A 114 4.14 -7.09 3.66
N ASN A 115 3.57 -8.14 4.26
CA ASN A 115 4.26 -9.41 4.48
C ASN A 115 4.51 -10.14 3.15
N ILE A 116 3.53 -10.11 2.24
CA ILE A 116 3.67 -10.72 0.90
C ILE A 116 4.74 -9.96 0.10
N ALA A 117 4.65 -8.63 0.04
CA ALA A 117 5.55 -7.79 -0.72
C ALA A 117 7.00 -7.96 -0.28
N THR A 118 7.25 -7.88 1.04
CA THR A 118 8.58 -7.97 1.61
C THR A 118 9.20 -9.37 1.43
N ALA A 119 8.44 -10.44 1.69
CA ALA A 119 8.90 -11.82 1.49
C ALA A 119 9.15 -12.16 0.00
N ARG A 120 8.45 -11.50 -0.93
CA ARG A 120 8.66 -11.66 -2.38
C ARG A 120 9.90 -10.92 -2.88
N LEU A 121 10.25 -9.78 -2.26
CA LEU A 121 11.41 -8.97 -2.68
C LEU A 121 12.72 -9.51 -2.09
N GLY A 122 12.72 -10.00 -0.85
CA GLY A 122 13.92 -10.55 -0.21
C GLY A 122 13.62 -11.39 1.01
N LYS A 123 14.67 -11.97 1.59
CA LYS A 123 14.53 -12.88 2.75
C LYS A 123 14.39 -12.14 4.08
N THR A 124 15.08 -11.00 4.21
CA THR A 124 15.18 -10.28 5.49
C THR A 124 14.63 -8.88 5.33
N THR A 125 13.78 -8.46 6.25
CA THR A 125 13.16 -7.13 6.25
C THR A 125 13.45 -6.44 7.57
N GLN A 126 14.05 -5.27 7.50
CA GLN A 126 14.22 -4.36 8.63
C GLN A 126 13.20 -3.23 8.51
N VAL A 127 12.40 -3.04 9.55
CA VAL A 127 11.48 -1.91 9.66
C VAL A 127 11.98 -0.98 10.74
N MET A 128 12.16 0.28 10.38
CA MET A 128 12.54 1.35 11.27
C MET A 128 11.45 2.41 11.25
N THR A 129 11.04 2.87 12.42
CA THR A 129 10.03 3.94 12.50
C THR A 129 10.33 4.86 13.65
N THR A 130 9.92 6.12 13.50
CA THR A 130 10.10 7.11 14.55
C THR A 130 9.16 8.28 14.41
N ARG A 131 8.76 8.87 15.54
CA ARG A 131 7.87 10.02 15.56
C ARG A 131 8.64 11.30 15.82
N LYS A 132 8.02 12.43 15.47
CA LYS A 132 8.59 13.75 15.75
C LYS A 132 8.77 13.92 17.26
N GLY A 133 9.96 14.35 17.68
CA GLY A 133 10.32 14.52 19.08
C GLY A 133 10.86 13.26 19.77
N ASP A 134 10.72 12.06 19.19
CA ASP A 134 11.45 10.88 19.70
C ASP A 134 12.96 11.08 19.44
N ASN A 135 13.83 10.60 20.33
CA ASN A 135 15.29 10.71 20.16
C ASN A 135 15.91 9.55 19.37
N TYR A 136 15.13 8.48 19.14
CA TYR A 136 15.61 7.23 18.56
C TYR A 136 14.65 6.71 17.48
N TRP A 137 15.18 5.97 16.53
CA TRP A 137 14.45 5.04 15.69
C TRP A 137 14.15 3.77 16.49
N THR A 138 12.92 3.28 16.40
CA THR A 138 12.59 1.90 16.80
C THR A 138 12.77 1.00 15.58
N SER A 139 13.63 0.00 15.70
CA SER A 139 14.02 -0.92 14.63
C SER A 139 13.68 -2.35 14.99
N VAL A 140 13.19 -3.12 14.02
CA VAL A 140 12.92 -4.55 14.14
C VAL A 140 13.31 -5.25 12.85
N VAL A 141 13.87 -6.46 12.97
CA VAL A 141 14.26 -7.29 11.85
C VAL A 141 13.40 -8.54 11.81
N ILE A 142 12.92 -8.89 10.62
CA ILE A 142 11.98 -9.97 10.34
C ILE A 142 12.57 -10.87 9.25
N ASP A 143 12.48 -12.17 9.46
CA ASP A 143 12.70 -13.21 8.45
C ASP A 143 11.57 -14.22 8.59
N PHE A 144 10.56 -14.12 7.72
CA PHE A 144 9.35 -14.94 7.81
C PHE A 144 9.64 -16.44 7.70
N LYS A 145 10.62 -16.83 6.87
CA LYS A 145 10.97 -18.25 6.70
C LYS A 145 11.63 -18.81 7.95
N GLU A 146 12.48 -18.01 8.60
CA GLU A 146 13.05 -18.37 9.88
C GLU A 146 11.97 -18.47 10.97
N MET A 147 11.09 -17.47 11.08
CA MET A 147 9.95 -17.48 12.03
C MET A 147 9.08 -18.72 11.88
N GLU A 148 8.73 -19.06 10.64
CA GLU A 148 7.88 -20.21 10.32
C GLU A 148 8.58 -21.53 10.70
N LYS A 149 9.86 -21.66 10.38
CA LYS A 149 10.65 -22.86 10.69
C LYS A 149 10.88 -23.04 12.19
N SER A 150 11.13 -21.97 12.92
CA SER A 150 11.40 -22.01 14.36
C SER A 150 10.13 -22.04 15.20
N GLY A 151 8.99 -21.61 14.66
CA GLY A 151 7.76 -21.40 15.40
C GLY A 151 7.84 -20.24 16.40
N ASN A 152 8.93 -19.47 16.38
CA ASN A 152 9.14 -18.35 17.29
C ASN A 152 8.91 -17.03 16.54
N TYR A 153 7.88 -16.30 16.93
CA TYR A 153 7.48 -15.03 16.32
C TYR A 153 7.84 -13.80 17.16
N VAL A 154 8.50 -13.99 18.30
CA VAL A 154 8.98 -12.87 19.13
C VAL A 154 10.24 -12.29 18.50
N ARG A 155 10.26 -10.98 18.23
CA ARG A 155 11.41 -10.29 17.64
C ARG A 155 11.92 -9.18 18.55
N PRO A 156 13.25 -9.07 18.74
CA PRO A 156 13.83 -7.99 19.52
C PRO A 156 13.60 -6.64 18.84
N LEU A 157 13.39 -5.60 19.66
CA LEU A 157 13.39 -4.22 19.22
C LEU A 157 14.72 -3.57 19.57
N TYR A 158 15.23 -2.77 18.64
CA TYR A 158 16.44 -1.99 18.80
C TYR A 158 16.11 -0.50 18.74
N SER A 159 16.77 0.29 19.59
CA SER A 159 16.82 1.75 19.45
C SER A 159 18.08 2.15 18.69
N ILE A 160 17.94 3.03 17.72
CA ILE A 160 19.06 3.64 16.98
C ILE A 160 18.97 5.16 17.14
N GLU A 161 20.03 5.82 17.58
CA GLU A 161 20.04 7.28 17.75
C GLU A 161 19.71 8.03 16.47
N LYS A 162 18.93 9.11 16.60
CA LYS A 162 18.71 10.05 15.51
C LYS A 162 19.82 11.09 15.46
N SER A 163 20.10 11.58 14.27
CA SER A 163 20.90 12.79 14.10
C SER A 163 20.17 14.07 14.55
N ASN A 164 18.83 14.10 14.48
CA ASN A 164 17.98 15.18 14.99
C ASN A 164 16.57 14.65 15.36
N SER A 165 15.93 15.22 16.38
CA SER A 165 14.58 14.88 16.86
C SER A 165 13.45 15.33 15.90
N ASP A 166 13.73 16.23 14.95
CA ASP A 166 12.80 16.59 13.88
C ASP A 166 12.60 15.48 12.85
N ILE A 167 13.49 14.49 12.80
CA ILE A 167 13.37 13.37 11.88
C ILE A 167 12.20 12.48 12.34
N HIS A 168 11.27 12.23 11.43
CA HIS A 168 10.12 11.34 11.63
C HIS A 168 9.83 10.56 10.35
N GLY A 169 9.08 9.47 10.50
CA GLY A 169 8.66 8.63 9.38
C GLY A 169 8.99 7.17 9.57
N THR A 170 8.91 6.42 8.49
CA THR A 170 9.12 4.97 8.46
C THR A 170 10.07 4.59 7.34
N GLN A 171 10.91 3.58 7.56
CA GLN A 171 11.79 2.99 6.57
C GLN A 171 11.62 1.47 6.59
N VAL A 172 11.44 0.89 5.42
CA VAL A 172 11.38 -0.55 5.19
C VAL A 172 12.57 -0.91 4.30
N ILE A 173 13.52 -1.66 4.85
CA ILE A 173 14.76 -2.05 4.19
C ILE A 173 14.74 -3.57 4.02
N ILE A 174 14.76 -4.02 2.77
CA ILE A 174 14.68 -5.43 2.39
C ILE A 174 16.06 -5.84 1.87
N LYS A 175 16.63 -6.88 2.48
CA LYS A 175 17.96 -7.43 2.18
C LYS A 175 17.84 -8.89 1.75
N ASN A 176 18.95 -9.48 1.30
CA ASN A 176 18.98 -10.85 0.78
C ASN A 176 17.94 -11.01 -0.33
N LEU A 177 18.06 -10.13 -1.33
CA LEU A 177 17.07 -9.95 -2.38
C LEU A 177 16.95 -11.20 -3.27
N GLY A 178 15.74 -11.50 -3.75
CA GLY A 178 15.54 -12.58 -4.72
C GLY A 178 15.98 -12.18 -6.13
N ASP A 179 16.36 -13.17 -6.95
CA ASP A 179 16.84 -12.95 -8.34
C ASP A 179 15.91 -12.11 -9.20
N ARG A 180 14.60 -12.18 -8.95
CA ARG A 180 13.59 -11.35 -9.65
C ARG A 180 13.83 -9.85 -9.49
N VAL A 181 14.50 -9.43 -8.42
CA VAL A 181 14.80 -8.01 -8.11
C VAL A 181 16.03 -7.51 -8.88
N ARG A 182 16.88 -8.41 -9.40
CA ARG A 182 18.10 -8.07 -10.16
C ARG A 182 17.87 -7.09 -11.31
N THR A 183 16.68 -7.11 -11.93
CA THR A 183 16.31 -6.24 -13.05
C THR A 183 15.27 -5.18 -12.71
N ILE A 184 14.95 -4.96 -11.43
CA ILE A 184 13.85 -4.10 -10.99
C ILE A 184 13.93 -2.65 -11.52
N ARG A 185 15.15 -2.08 -11.67
CA ARG A 185 15.35 -0.75 -12.29
C ARG A 185 15.10 -0.73 -13.79
N LYS A 186 15.37 -1.84 -14.48
CA LYS A 186 15.21 -1.96 -15.95
C LYS A 186 13.76 -2.25 -16.37
N GLN A 187 12.92 -2.65 -15.41
CA GLN A 187 11.50 -2.88 -15.63
C GLN A 187 10.79 -1.52 -15.73
N SER A 188 10.86 -0.90 -16.91
CA SER A 188 10.19 0.38 -17.23
C SER A 188 8.68 0.37 -16.91
N LEU A 189 8.07 -0.81 -16.98
CA LEU A 189 6.69 -1.06 -16.56
C LEU A 189 6.44 -0.68 -15.10
N ASN A 190 7.42 -0.78 -14.21
CA ASN A 190 7.25 -0.43 -12.80
C ASN A 190 6.94 1.07 -12.66
N LYS A 191 7.77 1.94 -13.25
CA LYS A 191 7.53 3.40 -13.24
C LYS A 191 6.23 3.75 -13.99
N LYS A 192 5.96 3.09 -15.13
CA LYS A 192 4.72 3.31 -15.92
C LYS A 192 3.46 2.95 -15.10
N ASN A 193 3.43 1.78 -14.47
CA ASN A 193 2.29 1.32 -13.67
C ASN A 193 2.09 2.19 -12.44
N LEU A 194 3.14 2.46 -11.67
CA LEU A 194 3.07 3.31 -10.48
C LEU A 194 2.63 4.74 -10.84
N SER A 195 3.12 5.30 -11.96
CA SER A 195 2.71 6.64 -12.42
C SER A 195 1.22 6.71 -12.78
N ARG A 196 0.64 5.60 -13.25
CA ARG A 196 -0.78 5.51 -13.61
C ARG A 196 -1.65 5.35 -12.37
N ILE A 197 -1.30 4.40 -11.49
CA ILE A 197 -2.04 4.08 -10.26
C ILE A 197 -2.10 5.29 -9.34
N TYR A 198 -0.97 5.95 -9.11
CA TYR A 198 -0.89 7.07 -8.17
C TYR A 198 -1.19 8.42 -8.81
N SER A 199 -1.59 8.50 -10.08
CA SER A 199 -1.97 9.75 -10.74
C SER A 199 -2.95 10.59 -9.92
N PRO A 200 -4.07 10.06 -9.38
CA PRO A 200 -5.01 10.86 -8.61
C PRO A 200 -4.41 11.45 -7.33
N VAL A 201 -3.47 10.73 -6.70
CA VAL A 201 -2.79 11.16 -5.48
C VAL A 201 -1.74 12.22 -5.80
N LEU A 202 -0.94 12.00 -6.84
CA LEU A 202 0.11 12.91 -7.29
C LEU A 202 -0.48 14.24 -7.81
N GLN A 203 -1.62 14.21 -8.49
CA GLN A 203 -2.30 15.40 -9.02
C GLN A 203 -2.81 16.35 -7.93
N LYS A 204 -3.12 15.83 -6.72
CA LYS A 204 -3.47 16.68 -5.57
C LYS A 204 -2.29 17.49 -5.04
N GLY A 205 -1.06 17.16 -5.42
CA GLY A 205 0.17 17.90 -5.09
C GLY A 205 0.66 17.75 -3.63
N LYS A 206 -0.06 17.04 -2.77
CA LYS A 206 0.31 16.84 -1.36
C LYS A 206 1.37 15.76 -1.16
N ILE A 207 1.36 14.72 -2.00
CA ILE A 207 2.28 13.58 -1.87
C ILE A 207 3.27 13.61 -3.02
N LYS A 208 4.55 13.47 -2.70
CA LYS A 208 5.64 13.34 -3.67
C LYS A 208 6.21 11.94 -3.58
N ILE A 209 6.36 11.27 -4.72
CA ILE A 209 7.00 9.95 -4.79
C ILE A 209 8.31 10.08 -5.58
N ILE A 210 9.40 9.57 -5.03
CA ILE A 210 10.75 9.61 -5.62
C ILE A 210 11.24 8.17 -5.78
N ILE A 211 11.67 7.76 -6.97
CA ILE A 211 12.18 6.41 -7.26
C ILE A 211 13.60 6.55 -7.83
N ASN A 212 14.61 6.06 -7.10
CA ASN A 212 16.03 6.18 -7.47
C ASN A 212 16.39 7.61 -7.90
N ASP A 213 16.05 8.58 -7.05
CA ASP A 213 16.25 10.01 -7.26
C ASP A 213 15.36 10.67 -8.34
N ASP A 214 14.61 9.90 -9.13
CA ASP A 214 13.63 10.44 -10.08
C ASP A 214 12.28 10.70 -9.41
N LYS A 215 11.76 11.92 -9.56
CA LYS A 215 10.36 12.20 -9.22
C LYS A 215 9.42 11.39 -10.12
N LEU A 216 8.44 10.73 -9.49
CA LEU A 216 7.35 10.06 -10.18
C LEU A 216 6.32 11.11 -10.61
N GLU A 217 6.21 11.34 -11.91
CA GLU A 217 5.23 12.27 -12.47
C GLU A 217 3.86 11.59 -12.62
N SER A 218 2.79 12.34 -12.35
CA SER A 218 1.44 11.86 -12.61
C SER A 218 1.24 11.66 -14.11
N ARG A 219 0.70 10.51 -14.51
CA ARG A 219 0.31 10.25 -15.90
C ARG A 219 -1.20 10.46 -16.05
N GLY A 220 -1.60 11.65 -16.48
CA GLY A 220 -2.99 11.95 -16.81
C GLY A 220 -3.45 11.27 -18.10
N HIS A 221 -4.76 11.03 -18.22
CA HIS A 221 -5.35 10.58 -19.47
C HIS A 221 -5.39 11.74 -20.48
N CYS A 222 -4.78 11.54 -21.65
CA CYS A 222 -4.81 12.53 -22.73
C CYS A 222 -6.11 12.37 -23.54
N ILE A 223 -7.17 13.01 -23.05
CA ILE A 223 -8.52 12.96 -23.62
C ILE A 223 -8.97 14.31 -24.17
N TRP A 224 -10.00 14.29 -25.01
CA TRP A 224 -10.71 15.50 -25.39
C TRP A 224 -11.48 16.10 -24.18
N GLY A 225 -11.57 17.42 -24.15
CA GLY A 225 -12.26 18.13 -23.07
C GLY A 225 -13.79 17.98 -23.11
N LYS A 226 -14.45 18.37 -22.02
CA LYS A 226 -15.91 18.23 -21.81
C LYS A 226 -16.75 18.89 -22.92
N ASP A 227 -16.22 19.94 -23.56
CA ASP A 227 -16.94 20.71 -24.58
C ASP A 227 -16.87 20.10 -25.99
N ARG A 228 -16.05 19.06 -26.20
CA ARG A 228 -15.85 18.45 -27.52
C ARG A 228 -16.98 17.47 -27.82
N SER A 229 -17.53 17.55 -29.03
CA SER A 229 -18.58 16.66 -29.53
C SER A 229 -18.57 16.61 -31.07
N VAL A 230 -19.27 15.64 -31.63
CA VAL A 230 -19.55 15.53 -33.07
C VAL A 230 -21.05 15.36 -33.31
N GLU A 231 -21.56 15.80 -34.45
CA GLU A 231 -22.96 15.57 -34.84
C GLU A 231 -23.06 14.42 -35.83
N ARG A 232 -23.96 13.46 -35.57
CA ARG A 232 -24.23 12.34 -36.48
C ARG A 232 -25.71 11.99 -36.40
N GLY A 233 -26.41 12.01 -37.54
CA GLY A 233 -27.84 11.67 -37.59
C GLY A 233 -28.75 12.65 -36.84
N GLY A 234 -28.33 13.91 -36.66
CA GLY A 234 -29.08 14.92 -35.89
C GLY A 234 -28.83 14.87 -34.38
N GLU A 235 -28.04 13.91 -33.89
CA GLU A 235 -27.67 13.80 -32.48
C GLU A 235 -26.25 14.32 -32.23
N LYS A 236 -26.08 14.99 -31.07
CA LYS A 236 -24.79 15.48 -30.58
C LYS A 236 -24.14 14.42 -29.70
N ILE A 237 -23.03 13.83 -30.16
CA ILE A 237 -22.29 12.78 -29.47
C ILE A 237 -21.08 13.41 -28.76
N PRO A 238 -21.02 13.42 -27.42
CA PRO A 238 -19.93 14.03 -26.68
C PRO A 238 -18.67 13.17 -26.68
N ALA A 239 -17.50 13.81 -26.60
CA ALA A 239 -16.21 13.14 -26.46
C ALA A 239 -15.84 12.84 -24.99
N TYR A 240 -16.66 13.31 -24.04
CA TYR A 240 -16.51 13.10 -22.61
C TYR A 240 -17.89 12.82 -22.00
N ILE A 241 -18.01 11.77 -21.20
CA ILE A 241 -19.23 11.37 -20.51
C ILE A 241 -18.89 11.27 -19.03
N GLU A 242 -19.51 12.12 -18.21
CA GLU A 242 -19.37 12.05 -16.75
C GLU A 242 -20.20 10.89 -16.21
N ILE A 243 -19.60 10.07 -15.33
CA ILE A 243 -20.30 9.03 -14.60
C ILE A 243 -20.41 9.50 -13.16
N ASN A 244 -21.64 9.71 -12.70
CA ASN A 244 -21.95 9.93 -11.30
C ASN A 244 -23.32 9.30 -11.03
N LYS A 245 -23.31 8.05 -10.56
CA LYS A 245 -24.52 7.25 -10.31
C LYS A 245 -24.54 6.78 -8.87
N ASN A 246 -25.63 7.08 -8.19
CA ASN A 246 -25.95 6.56 -6.87
C ASN A 246 -26.92 5.38 -7.03
N PHE A 247 -26.57 4.22 -6.48
CA PHE A 247 -27.35 2.99 -6.52
C PHE A 247 -28.09 2.72 -5.21
N GLY A 248 -28.28 3.76 -4.40
CA GLY A 248 -28.89 3.69 -3.09
C GLY A 248 -27.98 3.03 -2.05
N LYS A 249 -28.61 2.65 -0.94
CA LYS A 249 -27.96 1.98 0.18
C LYS A 249 -28.26 0.50 0.17
N GLU A 250 -27.29 -0.29 0.61
CA GLU A 250 -27.43 -1.74 0.77
C GLU A 250 -26.60 -2.18 1.97
N TYR A 251 -26.91 -3.36 2.50
CA TYR A 251 -26.15 -3.90 3.63
C TYR A 251 -24.84 -4.53 3.14
N TYR A 252 -23.78 -4.30 3.89
CA TYR A 252 -22.44 -4.77 3.60
C TYR A 252 -21.82 -5.37 4.85
N CYS A 253 -21.24 -6.56 4.73
CA CYS A 253 -20.49 -7.17 5.83
C CYS A 253 -19.00 -6.82 5.73
N ILE A 254 -18.47 -6.08 6.69
CA ILE A 254 -17.03 -5.73 6.73
C ILE A 254 -16.14 -6.93 7.12
N ASN A 255 -16.72 -8.00 7.66
CA ASN A 255 -15.98 -9.20 8.04
C ASN A 255 -15.80 -10.17 6.85
N CYS A 256 -16.79 -10.24 5.95
CA CYS A 256 -16.80 -11.13 4.78
C CYS A 256 -16.60 -10.42 3.45
N TRP A 257 -16.68 -9.09 3.44
CA TRP A 257 -16.55 -8.23 2.26
C TRP A 257 -17.64 -8.45 1.21
N GLN A 258 -18.80 -8.99 1.62
CA GLN A 258 -19.93 -9.28 0.75
C GLN A 258 -21.05 -8.26 0.95
N TRP A 259 -21.67 -7.88 -0.17
CA TRP A 259 -22.96 -7.23 -0.17
C TRP A 259 -24.04 -8.24 0.22
N ILE A 260 -25.04 -7.78 0.96
CA ILE A 260 -26.15 -8.60 1.43
C ILE A 260 -27.38 -8.18 0.63
N ASP A 261 -27.63 -8.92 -0.45
CA ASP A 261 -28.73 -8.66 -1.38
C ASP A 261 -30.11 -8.95 -0.75
N GLU A 262 -30.16 -9.93 0.16
CA GLU A 262 -31.37 -10.36 0.85
C GLU A 262 -31.21 -10.22 2.36
N VAL A 263 -31.96 -9.30 2.95
CA VAL A 263 -32.11 -9.21 4.40
C VAL A 263 -33.32 -10.03 4.80
N PRO A 264 -33.17 -11.09 5.60
CA PRO A 264 -34.32 -11.79 6.15
C PRO A 264 -35.09 -10.85 7.08
N VAL A 265 -36.19 -10.29 6.60
CA VAL A 265 -37.10 -9.48 7.41
C VAL A 265 -37.93 -10.42 8.26
N TYR A 266 -37.39 -10.85 9.40
CA TYR A 266 -38.17 -11.48 10.45
C TYR A 266 -38.58 -10.41 11.45
N GLU A 267 -39.88 -10.23 11.64
CA GLU A 267 -40.43 -9.33 12.66
C GLU A 267 -39.77 -9.61 14.03
N GLY A 268 -39.11 -8.60 14.59
CA GLY A 268 -38.55 -8.65 15.95
C GLY A 268 -37.03 -8.85 16.06
N ILE A 269 -36.29 -9.07 14.97
CA ILE A 269 -34.81 -9.15 15.02
C ILE A 269 -34.20 -7.74 14.87
N LYS A 270 -33.42 -7.31 15.87
CA LYS A 270 -32.76 -5.98 15.89
C LYS A 270 -31.46 -5.91 15.08
N ALA A 271 -30.87 -7.04 14.70
CA ALA A 271 -29.54 -7.09 14.10
C ALA A 271 -29.51 -8.02 12.89
N ILE A 272 -29.09 -7.49 11.74
CA ILE A 272 -28.95 -8.25 10.50
C ILE A 272 -27.69 -9.09 10.61
N LYS A 273 -27.83 -10.41 10.48
CA LYS A 273 -26.69 -11.33 10.43
C LYS A 273 -26.22 -11.48 9.00
N CYS A 274 -24.90 -11.45 8.81
CA CYS A 274 -24.32 -11.79 7.52
C CYS A 274 -24.63 -13.25 7.17
N PRO A 275 -25.21 -13.55 5.99
CA PRO A 275 -25.53 -14.92 5.60
C PRO A 275 -24.29 -15.80 5.42
N GLU A 276 -23.13 -15.20 5.15
CA GLU A 276 -21.87 -15.92 4.92
C GLU A 276 -21.14 -16.33 6.21
N CYS A 277 -21.07 -15.45 7.22
CA CYS A 277 -20.36 -15.75 8.48
C CYS A 277 -21.24 -15.84 9.72
N GLY A 278 -22.53 -15.50 9.62
CA GLY A 278 -23.47 -15.50 10.73
C GLY A 278 -23.26 -14.38 11.76
N ASP A 279 -22.28 -13.50 11.54
CA ASP A 279 -21.94 -12.37 12.41
C ASP A 279 -22.84 -11.16 12.12
N ASP A 280 -23.33 -10.52 13.17
CA ASP A 280 -24.13 -9.28 13.10
C ASP A 280 -23.32 -8.02 13.42
N SER A 281 -22.18 -8.15 14.09
CA SER A 281 -21.35 -7.01 14.53
C SER A 281 -20.67 -6.27 13.39
N GLY A 282 -20.47 -6.95 12.25
CA GLY A 282 -19.80 -6.42 11.06
C GLY A 282 -20.75 -5.98 9.95
N VAL A 283 -22.08 -5.97 10.16
CA VAL A 283 -23.03 -5.58 9.12
C VAL A 283 -23.36 -4.09 9.22
N ILE A 284 -23.14 -3.35 8.13
CA ILE A 284 -23.38 -1.92 8.05
C ILE A 284 -24.24 -1.58 6.83
N GLU A 285 -24.97 -0.47 6.90
CA GLU A 285 -25.64 0.11 5.72
C GLU A 285 -24.62 0.99 4.98
N LYS A 286 -24.35 0.70 3.70
CA LYS A 286 -23.37 1.41 2.88
C LYS A 286 -24.01 1.93 1.60
N GLU A 287 -23.73 3.19 1.28
CA GLU A 287 -24.16 3.80 0.03
C GLU A 287 -23.26 3.36 -1.13
N ARG A 288 -23.87 2.98 -2.25
CA ARG A 288 -23.17 2.57 -3.47
C ARG A 288 -23.15 3.73 -4.45
N ASN A 289 -21.98 4.34 -4.59
CA ASN A 289 -21.75 5.42 -5.55
C ASN A 289 -20.72 4.97 -6.58
N LEU A 290 -21.05 5.09 -7.86
CA LEU A 290 -20.12 4.96 -8.98
C LEU A 290 -19.84 6.35 -9.53
N SER A 291 -18.58 6.77 -9.44
CA SER A 291 -18.11 8.03 -10.01
C SER A 291 -16.97 7.77 -10.98
N GLY A 292 -16.83 8.62 -12.00
CA GLY A 292 -15.78 8.49 -13.01
C GLY A 292 -16.13 9.24 -14.28
N TRP A 293 -15.47 8.89 -15.38
CA TRP A 293 -15.77 9.44 -16.69
C TRP A 293 -15.31 8.50 -17.80
N LEU A 294 -15.94 8.59 -18.97
CA LEU A 294 -15.47 8.01 -20.22
C LEU A 294 -15.05 9.13 -21.15
N GLY A 295 -13.90 8.99 -21.81
CA GLY A 295 -13.33 10.04 -22.64
C GLY A 295 -12.69 9.48 -23.90
N VAL A 296 -12.83 10.21 -25.00
CA VAL A 296 -12.16 9.87 -26.26
C VAL A 296 -10.70 10.30 -26.18
N GLN A 297 -9.79 9.34 -26.39
CA GLN A 297 -8.36 9.56 -26.42
C GLN A 297 -7.95 10.47 -27.58
N ARG A 298 -7.03 11.43 -27.32
CA ARG A 298 -6.55 12.41 -28.31
C ARG A 298 -5.42 11.89 -29.21
N HIS A 299 -4.81 10.78 -28.84
CA HIS A 299 -3.71 10.17 -29.56
C HIS A 299 -4.12 8.75 -29.96
N TYR A 300 -3.64 8.33 -31.13
CA TYR A 300 -3.86 6.98 -31.60
C TYR A 300 -2.74 6.11 -31.04
N ASP A 301 -3.08 5.26 -30.06
CA ASP A 301 -2.11 4.39 -29.39
C ASP A 301 -2.69 2.97 -29.28
N PRO A 302 -1.99 1.95 -29.79
CA PRO A 302 -2.50 0.58 -29.81
C PRO A 302 -2.48 -0.11 -28.44
N GLU A 303 -1.87 0.50 -27.41
CA GLU A 303 -1.74 -0.13 -26.07
C GLU A 303 -2.32 0.74 -24.94
N ASN A 304 -2.40 2.06 -25.12
CA ASN A 304 -2.83 2.98 -24.07
C ASN A 304 -4.30 3.40 -24.18
N TYR A 305 -5.22 2.44 -24.40
CA TYR A 305 -6.68 2.66 -24.39
C TYR A 305 -7.40 1.63 -23.50
N GLY A 306 -8.62 1.92 -23.06
CA GLY A 306 -9.42 0.98 -22.26
C GLY A 306 -10.09 1.64 -21.05
N ILE A 307 -10.49 0.80 -20.08
CA ILE A 307 -11.13 1.22 -18.83
C ILE A 307 -10.13 0.98 -17.69
N ASP A 308 -9.88 2.01 -16.89
CA ASP A 308 -9.23 1.89 -15.59
C ASP A 308 -10.29 1.88 -14.49
N LEU A 309 -10.27 0.82 -13.67
CA LEU A 309 -11.20 0.59 -12.56
C LEU A 309 -10.47 0.70 -11.23
#